data_AF-A0A0Q5WM08-F1
#
_entry.id   AF-A0A0Q5WM08-F1
#
_cell.length_a   1.000
_cell.length_b   1.000
_cell.length_c   1.000
_cell.angle_alpha   90.00
_cell.angle_beta   90.00
_cell.angle_gamma   90.00
#
_symmetry.space_group_name_H-M   'P 1'
#
loop_
_entity.id
_entity.type
_entity.pdbx_description
1 polymer ?
#
loop_
_entity_poly.entity_id
_entity_poly.type
_entity_poly.pdbx_seq_one_letter_code
_entity_poly.pdbx_strand_id
1 'polypeptide(L)'
;MTRTASEHRAAVAGWAATAPKTDSAIFGRETKTEKPRHRDLSELAALLAMRNRPIGAAEGEGVPEEPAPTISTNFRLVADNDNAPPEEGFGVDRTLEITPTMDEIEREMRKSPERGSYVDDNGVSRKTVVRIGRLRFSDGTQTERGYKLDADKVVEANIRMPVGGMLGGKEKSPRDRGTEDDVSRTNAHYRWMVQGRLAGRPKSKAPPTREERLSVNRAAAADMLARAYANTPTLPEITRCPDGFPYGPTNLGQLFTGGRKGKKGESGSQAWQDIFTEKENRDTFNRALEAMADKHVFALTEALSARSLAQLGEARGYKGRHAIDAGRRLLVAANDNYLDAMEAARHAAER
;
A
#
# COMPACT_ATOMS: atom_id res chain seq x y z
N MET A 1 -6.99 25.43 -42.17
CA MET A 1 -8.16 25.56 -41.27
C MET A 1 -7.71 25.32 -39.84
N THR A 2 -7.53 26.38 -39.06
CA THR A 2 -7.13 26.30 -37.65
C THR A 2 -8.37 26.10 -36.79
N ARG A 3 -8.57 24.88 -36.27
CA ARG A 3 -9.62 24.61 -35.28
C ARG A 3 -9.28 25.31 -33.96
N THR A 4 -10.28 25.90 -33.32
CA THR A 4 -10.11 26.43 -31.96
C THR A 4 -9.97 25.29 -30.95
N ALA A 5 -9.41 25.56 -29.77
CA ALA A 5 -9.19 24.53 -28.74
C ALA A 5 -10.49 23.95 -28.17
N SER A 6 -11.60 24.70 -28.20
CA SER A 6 -12.93 24.22 -27.81
C SER A 6 -13.52 23.27 -28.85
N GLU A 7 -13.44 23.63 -30.13
CA GLU A 7 -13.86 22.78 -31.24
C GLU A 7 -13.04 21.49 -31.31
N HIS A 8 -11.74 21.55 -31.04
CA HIS A 8 -10.89 20.37 -30.96
C HIS A 8 -11.34 19.44 -29.82
N ARG A 9 -11.63 19.98 -28.64
CA ARG A 9 -12.14 19.19 -27.50
C ARG A 9 -13.50 18.55 -27.78
N ALA A 10 -14.42 19.30 -28.39
CA ALA A 10 -15.73 18.77 -28.78
C ALA A 10 -15.60 17.65 -29.82
N ALA A 11 -14.72 17.81 -30.81
CA ALA A 11 -14.47 16.79 -31.82
C ALA A 11 -13.82 15.53 -31.22
N VAL A 12 -12.85 15.68 -30.31
CA VAL A 12 -12.24 14.56 -29.59
C VAL A 12 -13.25 13.84 -28.70
N ALA A 13 -14.15 14.57 -28.03
CA ALA A 13 -15.22 13.98 -27.22
C ALA A 13 -16.22 13.20 -28.09
N GLY A 14 -16.61 13.75 -29.25
CA GLY A 14 -17.47 13.06 -30.22
C GLY A 14 -16.83 11.80 -30.80
N TRP A 15 -15.53 11.86 -31.12
CA TRP A 15 -14.76 10.69 -31.53
C TRP A 15 -14.66 9.66 -30.39
N ALA A 16 -14.34 10.06 -29.16
CA ALA A 16 -14.25 9.14 -28.02
C ALA A 16 -15.58 8.43 -27.71
N ALA A 17 -16.72 9.10 -27.93
CA ALA A 17 -18.04 8.50 -27.76
C ALA A 17 -18.39 7.45 -28.83
N THR A 18 -17.79 7.57 -30.02
CA THR A 18 -18.06 6.69 -31.18
C THR A 18 -16.92 5.72 -31.47
N ALA A 19 -15.77 5.89 -30.81
CA ALA A 19 -14.60 5.04 -30.97
C ALA A 19 -14.89 3.62 -30.47
N PRO A 20 -14.49 2.58 -31.22
CA PRO A 20 -14.56 1.21 -30.74
C PRO A 20 -13.76 1.03 -29.44
N LYS A 21 -14.27 0.20 -28.52
CA LYS A 21 -13.61 -0.07 -27.22
C LYS A 21 -12.23 -0.71 -27.37
N THR A 22 -11.96 -1.36 -28.49
CA THR A 22 -10.71 -2.04 -28.79
C THR A 22 -10.18 -1.61 -30.14
N ASP A 23 -8.88 -1.33 -30.20
CA ASP A 23 -8.11 -0.99 -31.40
C ASP A 23 -8.25 -2.02 -32.53
N SER A 24 -8.44 -3.29 -32.20
CA SER A 24 -8.75 -4.38 -33.12
C SER A 24 -9.85 -4.07 -34.14
N ALA A 25 -10.94 -3.39 -33.73
CA ALA A 25 -12.04 -3.03 -34.60
C ALA A 25 -11.70 -1.86 -35.55
N ILE A 26 -10.71 -1.03 -35.17
CA ILE A 26 -10.20 0.08 -36.01
C ILE A 26 -9.32 -0.48 -37.12
N PHE A 27 -8.52 -1.51 -36.82
CA PHE A 27 -7.55 -2.08 -37.76
C PHE A 27 -8.03 -3.35 -38.47
N GLY A 28 -9.31 -3.73 -38.32
CA GLY A 28 -9.90 -4.91 -38.95
C GLY A 28 -9.22 -6.23 -38.53
N ARG A 29 -8.68 -6.29 -37.31
CA ARG A 29 -8.01 -7.49 -36.79
C ARG A 29 -8.97 -8.28 -35.91
N GLU A 30 -9.11 -9.57 -36.17
CA GLU A 30 -9.89 -10.46 -35.30
C GLU A 30 -9.26 -10.51 -33.90
N THR A 31 -10.05 -10.21 -32.87
CA THR A 31 -9.63 -10.39 -31.48
C THR A 31 -9.59 -11.89 -31.17
N LYS A 32 -8.39 -12.48 -31.23
CA LYS A 32 -8.15 -13.84 -30.73
C LYS A 32 -8.14 -13.83 -29.20
N THR A 33 -9.32 -13.79 -28.59
CA THR A 33 -9.51 -13.76 -27.13
C THR A 33 -9.32 -15.13 -26.48
N GLU A 34 -9.54 -16.24 -27.20
CA GLU A 34 -9.47 -17.59 -26.61
C GLU A 34 -8.04 -18.04 -26.28
N LYS A 35 -7.03 -17.59 -27.03
CA LYS A 35 -5.61 -17.91 -26.80
C LYS A 35 -4.75 -16.67 -27.09
N PRO A 36 -4.61 -15.74 -26.12
CA PRO A 36 -3.74 -14.59 -26.30
C PRO A 36 -2.33 -15.09 -26.61
N ARG A 37 -1.66 -14.40 -27.55
CA ARG A 37 -0.38 -14.82 -28.16
C ARG A 37 0.76 -15.05 -27.15
N HIS A 38 0.58 -14.60 -25.90
CA HIS A 38 1.53 -14.68 -24.79
C HIS A 38 0.88 -15.09 -23.45
N ARG A 39 -0.18 -15.92 -23.47
CA ARG A 39 -0.86 -16.38 -22.24
C ARG A 39 0.11 -16.90 -21.16
N ASP A 40 1.03 -17.77 -21.56
CA ASP A 40 1.99 -18.40 -20.64
C ASP A 40 2.99 -17.40 -20.04
N LEU A 41 3.19 -16.23 -20.68
CA LEU A 41 4.04 -15.17 -20.15
C LEU A 41 3.26 -14.16 -19.30
N SER A 42 1.92 -14.11 -19.43
CA SER A 42 1.07 -13.27 -18.58
C SER A 42 0.79 -13.86 -17.20
N GLU A 43 1.07 -15.15 -17.00
CA GLU A 43 0.80 -15.90 -15.76
C GLU A 43 2.09 -16.18 -14.95
N LEU A 44 3.16 -15.40 -15.15
CA LEU A 44 4.44 -15.56 -14.44
C LEU A 44 4.41 -14.97 -13.02
N ALA A 45 3.66 -15.62 -12.13
CA ALA A 45 3.57 -15.26 -10.71
C ALA A 45 4.94 -15.31 -10.01
N ALA A 46 5.83 -16.23 -10.41
CA ALA A 46 7.17 -16.38 -9.84
C ALA A 46 8.04 -15.12 -10.02
N LEU A 47 7.98 -14.47 -11.20
CA LEU A 47 8.73 -13.23 -11.43
C LEU A 47 8.18 -12.06 -10.60
N LEU A 48 6.86 -11.99 -10.44
CA LEU A 48 6.24 -10.98 -9.58
C LEU A 48 6.60 -11.20 -8.11
N ALA A 49 6.64 -12.45 -7.65
CA ALA A 49 7.05 -12.81 -6.31
C ALA A 49 8.53 -12.48 -6.07
N MET A 50 9.41 -12.81 -7.01
CA MET A 50 10.84 -12.46 -6.96
C MET A 50 11.08 -10.94 -7.00
N ARG A 51 10.25 -10.19 -7.75
CA ARG A 51 10.31 -8.71 -7.79
C ARG A 51 9.80 -8.08 -6.48
N ASN A 52 8.72 -8.61 -5.93
CA ASN A 52 8.07 -8.09 -4.72
C ASN A 52 8.51 -8.88 -3.48
N ARG A 53 9.74 -9.40 -3.47
CA ARG A 53 10.23 -10.27 -2.40
C ARG A 53 10.17 -9.59 -1.03
N PRO A 54 9.92 -10.34 0.05
CA PRO A 54 10.02 -9.81 1.41
C PRO A 54 11.43 -9.26 1.67
N ILE A 55 11.51 -8.10 2.33
CA ILE A 55 12.78 -7.47 2.69
C ILE A 55 13.54 -8.43 3.63
N GLY A 56 14.80 -8.71 3.32
CA GLY A 56 15.65 -9.64 4.08
C GLY A 56 15.48 -11.13 3.71
N ALA A 57 14.78 -11.48 2.62
CA ALA A 57 14.85 -12.84 2.07
C ALA A 57 16.25 -13.09 1.44
N ALA A 58 16.89 -14.19 1.81
CA ALA A 58 18.26 -14.51 1.37
C ALA A 58 18.29 -14.95 -0.11
N GLU A 59 19.17 -14.36 -0.91
CA GLU A 59 19.40 -14.77 -2.31
C GLU A 59 20.39 -15.93 -2.37
N GLY A 60 19.91 -17.15 -2.11
CA GLY A 60 20.73 -18.36 -2.25
C GLY A 60 21.84 -18.51 -1.21
N GLU A 61 22.66 -19.54 -1.42
CA GLU A 61 23.68 -19.98 -0.46
C GLU A 61 24.76 -18.90 -0.26
N GLY A 62 24.76 -18.26 0.91
CA GLY A 62 25.83 -17.33 1.34
C GLY A 62 25.52 -15.82 1.23
N VAL A 63 24.30 -15.41 0.85
CA VAL A 63 23.92 -13.98 0.90
C VAL A 63 23.44 -13.64 2.32
N PRO A 64 24.13 -12.74 3.06
CA PRO A 64 23.74 -12.40 4.42
C PRO A 64 22.36 -11.76 4.41
N GLU A 65 21.50 -12.26 5.29
CA GLU A 65 20.17 -11.73 5.57
C GLU A 65 20.28 -10.21 5.82
N GLU A 66 19.79 -9.38 4.91
CA GLU A 66 19.75 -7.94 5.17
C GLU A 66 18.82 -7.72 6.36
N PRO A 67 19.32 -7.23 7.51
CA PRO A 67 18.46 -6.97 8.64
C PRO A 67 17.43 -5.94 8.19
N ALA A 68 16.15 -6.22 8.42
CA ALA A 68 15.08 -5.26 8.17
C ALA A 68 15.52 -3.90 8.71
N PRO A 69 15.27 -2.78 7.99
CA PRO A 69 15.71 -1.47 8.43
C PRO A 69 15.03 -1.14 9.75
N THR A 70 15.64 -1.53 10.86
CA THR A 70 15.30 -1.05 12.18
C THR A 70 15.53 0.44 12.12
N ILE A 71 14.47 1.22 12.35
CA ILE A 71 14.56 2.67 12.48
C ILE A 71 15.53 2.93 13.64
N SER A 72 16.81 3.08 13.32
CA SER A 72 17.86 3.33 14.30
C SER A 72 17.85 4.82 14.58
N THR A 73 17.31 5.21 15.73
CA THR A 73 17.58 6.55 16.25
C THR A 73 18.93 6.55 16.97
N ASN A 74 19.61 7.70 17.05
CA ASN A 74 20.87 7.86 17.79
C ASN A 74 20.71 7.68 19.32
N PHE A 75 19.51 7.32 19.79
CA PHE A 75 19.24 6.97 21.17
C PHE A 75 19.17 5.45 21.29
N ARG A 76 20.03 4.87 22.15
CA ARG A 76 19.83 3.50 22.63
C ARG A 76 18.59 3.49 23.51
N LEU A 77 17.43 3.27 22.90
CA LEU A 77 16.25 2.83 23.63
C LEU A 77 16.52 1.37 23.99
N VAL A 78 16.87 1.12 25.25
CA VAL A 78 16.75 -0.23 25.80
C VAL A 78 15.27 -0.58 25.70
N ALA A 79 14.93 -1.65 25.01
CA ALA A 79 13.57 -2.15 25.04
C ALA A 79 13.23 -2.46 26.50
N ASP A 80 12.19 -1.83 27.04
CA ASP A 80 11.54 -2.33 28.25
C ASP A 80 10.99 -3.71 27.88
N ASN A 81 11.82 -4.74 28.09
CA ASN A 81 11.42 -6.13 28.02
C ASN A 81 10.76 -6.55 29.33
N ASP A 82 9.96 -5.64 29.91
CA ASP A 82 9.01 -5.99 30.93
C ASP A 82 7.80 -6.58 30.20
N ASN A 83 7.79 -7.91 30.08
CA ASN A 83 6.59 -8.72 29.76
C ASN A 83 5.55 -8.62 30.89
N ALA A 84 5.41 -7.46 31.53
CA ALA A 84 4.27 -7.18 32.35
C ALA A 84 3.05 -7.15 31.41
N PRO A 85 1.99 -7.94 31.69
CA PRO A 85 0.75 -7.78 30.95
C PRO A 85 0.34 -6.30 31.04
N PRO A 86 -0.08 -5.69 29.93
CA PRO A 86 -0.48 -4.29 29.93
C PRO A 86 -1.53 -4.10 31.03
N GLU A 87 -1.33 -3.13 31.93
CA GLU A 87 -2.29 -2.83 32.99
C GLU A 87 -3.70 -2.65 32.38
N GLU A 88 -4.73 -3.20 33.04
CA GLU A 88 -6.14 -3.04 32.65
C GLU A 88 -6.46 -1.54 32.50
N GLY A 89 -6.55 -1.07 31.25
CA GLY A 89 -6.70 0.35 30.93
C GLY A 89 -6.10 0.77 29.59
N PHE A 90 -5.19 -0.01 29.00
CA PHE A 90 -4.75 0.17 27.62
C PHE A 90 -5.78 -0.40 26.63
N GLY A 91 -6.95 0.22 26.56
CA GLY A 91 -7.95 -0.07 25.53
C GLY A 91 -7.37 0.28 24.16
N VAL A 92 -7.04 -0.71 23.35
CA VAL A 92 -6.78 -0.49 21.93
C VAL A 92 -8.13 -0.33 21.26
N ASP A 93 -8.62 0.90 21.16
CA ASP A 93 -9.86 1.20 20.45
C ASP A 93 -9.65 1.01 18.94
N ARG A 94 -10.02 -0.19 18.47
CA ARG A 94 -10.21 -0.49 17.06
C ARG A 94 -11.53 0.13 16.61
N THR A 95 -11.50 1.44 16.39
CA THR A 95 -12.64 2.15 15.79
C THR A 95 -12.88 1.59 14.39
N LEU A 96 -14.01 0.92 14.14
CA LEU A 96 -14.31 0.39 12.80
C LEU A 96 -14.68 1.56 11.88
N GLU A 97 -13.91 1.77 10.81
CA GLU A 97 -14.22 2.79 9.82
C GLU A 97 -15.21 2.24 8.79
N ILE A 98 -16.50 2.49 9.03
CA ILE A 98 -17.56 2.17 8.08
C ILE A 98 -17.60 3.27 7.02
N THR A 99 -17.43 2.89 5.76
CA THR A 99 -17.65 3.76 4.58
C THR A 99 -18.96 3.35 3.90
N PRO A 100 -19.88 4.27 3.57
CA PRO A 100 -19.83 5.71 3.85
C PRO A 100 -19.94 6.04 5.34
N THR A 101 -19.27 7.11 5.78
CA THR A 101 -19.34 7.54 7.18
C THR A 101 -20.71 8.11 7.51
N MET A 102 -21.08 8.16 8.80
CA MET A 102 -22.35 8.73 9.24
C MET A 102 -22.53 10.18 8.73
N ASP A 103 -21.48 11.00 8.83
CA ASP A 103 -21.48 12.37 8.30
C ASP A 103 -21.69 12.45 6.78
N GLU A 104 -21.18 11.47 6.03
CA GLU A 104 -21.42 11.38 4.59
C GLU A 104 -22.85 10.98 4.30
N ILE A 105 -23.43 10.08 5.09
CA ILE A 105 -24.85 9.70 4.97
C ILE A 105 -25.73 10.92 5.22
N GLU A 106 -25.53 11.64 6.33
CA GLU A 106 -26.31 12.83 6.67
C GLU A 106 -26.17 13.94 5.62
N ARG A 107 -24.97 14.14 5.08
CA ARG A 107 -24.73 15.13 4.02
C ARG A 107 -25.47 14.77 2.75
N GLU A 108 -25.44 13.51 2.34
CA GLU A 108 -26.09 13.08 1.10
C GLU A 108 -27.61 13.01 1.25
N MET A 109 -28.15 12.65 2.43
CA MET A 109 -29.59 12.65 2.74
C MET A 109 -30.28 14.00 2.52
N ARG A 110 -29.55 15.12 2.57
CA ARG A 110 -30.10 16.45 2.25
C ARG A 110 -30.43 16.64 0.77
N LYS A 111 -29.99 15.74 -0.12
CA LYS A 111 -30.25 15.78 -1.56
C LYS A 111 -31.53 15.03 -1.92
N SER A 112 -32.14 15.38 -3.05
CA SER A 112 -33.37 14.72 -3.52
C SER A 112 -33.13 13.25 -3.88
N PRO A 113 -34.01 12.32 -3.44
CA PRO A 113 -33.88 10.89 -3.73
C PRO A 113 -34.34 10.55 -5.16
N GLU A 114 -33.57 9.72 -5.86
CA GLU A 114 -33.99 9.07 -7.10
C GLU A 114 -34.77 7.78 -6.76
N ARG A 115 -35.96 7.63 -7.35
CA ARG A 115 -36.85 6.50 -7.10
C ARG A 115 -36.88 5.55 -8.30
N GLY A 116 -36.68 4.27 -8.03
CA GLY A 116 -36.95 3.16 -8.95
C GLY A 116 -38.23 2.41 -8.58
N SER A 117 -38.46 1.29 -9.26
CA SER A 117 -39.57 0.37 -9.03
C SER A 117 -39.05 -1.00 -8.59
N TYR A 118 -39.63 -1.56 -7.53
CA TYR A 118 -39.39 -2.92 -7.06
C TYR A 118 -40.69 -3.71 -7.11
N VAL A 119 -40.63 -5.00 -7.45
CA VAL A 119 -41.78 -5.90 -7.42
C VAL A 119 -41.65 -6.80 -6.19
N ASP A 120 -42.57 -6.65 -5.25
CA ASP A 120 -42.63 -7.46 -4.03
C ASP A 120 -42.93 -8.94 -4.35
N ASP A 121 -42.72 -9.83 -3.38
CA ASP A 121 -43.02 -11.27 -3.51
C ASP A 121 -44.50 -11.54 -3.84
N ASN A 122 -45.38 -10.56 -3.58
CA ASN A 122 -46.81 -10.58 -3.91
C ASN A 122 -47.13 -10.05 -5.34
N GLY A 123 -46.11 -9.77 -6.16
CA GLY A 123 -46.29 -9.28 -7.54
C GLY A 123 -46.69 -7.80 -7.66
N VAL A 124 -46.66 -7.03 -6.56
CA VAL A 124 -47.04 -5.62 -6.54
C VAL A 124 -45.82 -4.73 -6.73
N SER A 125 -45.87 -3.83 -7.72
CA SER A 125 -44.80 -2.85 -7.97
C SER A 125 -44.87 -1.69 -6.98
N ARG A 126 -43.86 -1.53 -6.13
CA ARG A 126 -43.68 -0.41 -5.19
C ARG A 126 -42.54 0.51 -5.65
N LYS A 127 -42.67 1.81 -5.32
CA LYS A 127 -41.60 2.79 -5.58
C LYS A 127 -40.55 2.70 -4.47
N THR A 128 -39.31 2.42 -4.83
CA THR A 128 -38.18 2.28 -3.89
C THR A 128 -37.12 3.32 -4.20
N VAL A 129 -36.44 3.85 -3.18
CA VAL A 129 -35.31 4.76 -3.39
C VAL A 129 -34.10 3.95 -3.85
N VAL A 130 -33.56 4.29 -5.02
CA VAL A 130 -32.37 3.60 -5.61
C VAL A 130 -31.10 4.40 -5.38
N ARG A 131 -31.21 5.73 -5.25
CA ARG A 131 -30.06 6.60 -5.07
C ARG A 131 -30.41 7.86 -4.29
N ILE A 132 -29.50 8.27 -3.42
CA ILE A 132 -29.51 9.60 -2.79
C ILE A 132 -28.11 10.18 -2.95
N GLY A 133 -27.93 11.05 -3.95
CA GLY A 133 -26.62 11.64 -4.25
C GLY A 133 -25.54 10.60 -4.57
N ARG A 134 -24.58 10.39 -3.67
CA ARG A 134 -23.54 9.35 -3.79
C ARG A 134 -23.92 8.00 -3.18
N LEU A 135 -24.95 7.95 -2.33
CA LEU A 135 -25.43 6.71 -1.71
C LEU A 135 -26.26 5.92 -2.73
N ARG A 136 -26.02 4.61 -2.80
CA ARG A 136 -26.74 3.68 -3.67
C ARG A 136 -27.48 2.68 -2.80
N PHE A 137 -28.71 2.36 -3.17
CA PHE A 137 -29.57 1.43 -2.46
C PHE A 137 -30.03 0.33 -3.42
N SER A 138 -30.13 -0.89 -2.90
CA SER A 138 -30.59 -2.05 -3.65
C SER A 138 -32.07 -1.93 -3.96
N ASP A 139 -32.41 -2.23 -5.21
CA ASP A 139 -33.78 -2.46 -5.66
C ASP A 139 -34.22 -3.92 -5.46
N GLY A 140 -33.45 -4.73 -4.73
CA GLY A 140 -33.74 -6.15 -4.50
C GLY A 140 -33.30 -7.08 -5.64
N THR A 141 -32.78 -6.58 -6.76
CA THR A 141 -32.23 -7.40 -7.85
C THR A 141 -30.70 -7.50 -7.80
N GLN A 142 -30.07 -6.57 -7.09
CA GLN A 142 -28.62 -6.42 -7.06
C GLN A 142 -27.98 -7.41 -6.07
N THR A 143 -26.79 -7.90 -6.44
CA THR A 143 -25.99 -8.80 -5.61
C THR A 143 -24.66 -8.16 -5.25
N GLU A 144 -24.18 -8.35 -4.02
CA GLU A 144 -22.84 -7.95 -3.60
C GLU A 144 -21.98 -9.16 -3.23
N ARG A 145 -20.68 -9.02 -3.43
CA ARG A 145 -19.71 -10.02 -2.95
C ARG A 145 -19.61 -9.89 -1.44
N GLY A 146 -19.88 -10.98 -0.74
CA GLY A 146 -19.72 -11.06 0.70
C GLY A 146 -19.22 -12.44 1.09
N TYR A 147 -19.13 -12.65 2.39
CA TYR A 147 -18.79 -13.96 2.94
C TYR A 147 -20.05 -14.57 3.55
N LYS A 148 -20.32 -15.83 3.20
CA LYS A 148 -21.37 -16.64 3.82
C LYS A 148 -20.69 -17.75 4.61
N LEU A 149 -21.25 -18.04 5.79
CA LEU A 149 -20.86 -19.21 6.56
C LEU A 149 -21.58 -20.43 5.99
N ASP A 150 -20.82 -21.38 5.45
CA ASP A 150 -21.33 -22.64 4.90
C ASP A 150 -20.57 -23.79 5.57
N ALA A 151 -21.30 -24.64 6.31
CA ALA A 151 -20.73 -25.73 7.11
C ALA A 151 -19.50 -25.31 7.96
N ASP A 152 -19.64 -24.23 8.73
CA ASP A 152 -18.60 -23.63 9.59
C ASP A 152 -17.35 -23.09 8.86
N LYS A 153 -17.38 -23.00 7.53
CA LYS A 153 -16.34 -22.37 6.73
C LYS A 153 -16.84 -21.06 6.12
N VAL A 154 -15.97 -20.06 6.12
CA VAL A 154 -16.23 -18.76 5.51
C VAL A 154 -15.95 -18.87 4.01
N VAL A 155 -17.00 -18.80 3.19
CA VAL A 155 -16.91 -18.93 1.73
C VAL A 155 -17.34 -17.62 1.07
N GLU A 156 -16.60 -17.17 0.06
CA GLU A 156 -17.00 -16.03 -0.77
C GLU A 156 -18.25 -16.37 -1.60
N ALA A 157 -19.30 -15.56 -1.45
CA ALA A 157 -20.56 -15.75 -2.15
C ALA A 157 -21.09 -14.41 -2.69
N ASN A 158 -21.80 -14.46 -3.81
CA ASN A 158 -22.61 -13.33 -4.28
C ASN A 158 -23.96 -13.36 -3.56
N ILE A 159 -24.13 -12.47 -2.58
CA ILE A 159 -25.32 -12.39 -1.73
C ILE A 159 -26.29 -11.39 -2.37
N ARG A 160 -27.55 -11.80 -2.52
CA ARG A 160 -28.63 -10.92 -2.99
C ARG A 160 -28.98 -9.91 -1.91
N MET A 161 -28.91 -8.63 -2.26
CA MET A 161 -29.12 -7.55 -1.28
C MET A 161 -30.62 -7.29 -1.10
N PRO A 162 -31.11 -7.16 0.15
CA PRO A 162 -32.51 -6.83 0.40
C PRO A 162 -32.85 -5.43 -0.13
N VAL A 163 -34.12 -5.22 -0.44
CA VAL A 163 -34.64 -3.94 -0.94
C VAL A 163 -34.36 -2.83 0.06
N GLY A 164 -33.81 -1.71 -0.41
CA GLY A 164 -33.39 -0.59 0.43
C GLY A 164 -32.07 -0.81 1.17
N GLY A 165 -31.39 -1.96 0.99
CA GLY A 165 -30.05 -2.20 1.52
C GLY A 165 -29.04 -1.25 0.87
N MET A 166 -28.19 -0.61 1.67
CA MET A 166 -27.13 0.26 1.16
C MET A 166 -26.06 -0.56 0.44
N LEU A 167 -25.68 -0.12 -0.76
CA LEU A 167 -24.70 -0.78 -1.62
C LEU A 167 -23.35 -0.07 -1.55
N GLY A 168 -22.28 -0.84 -1.71
CA GLY A 168 -20.90 -0.37 -1.71
C GLY A 168 -20.38 0.00 -0.32
N GLY A 169 -21.09 -0.43 0.73
CA GLY A 169 -20.63 -0.32 2.10
C GLY A 169 -19.32 -1.09 2.27
N LYS A 170 -18.29 -0.44 2.79
CA LYS A 170 -17.00 -1.08 3.07
C LYS A 170 -16.63 -0.81 4.51
N GLU A 171 -16.44 -1.89 5.23
CA GLU A 171 -15.75 -1.85 6.50
C GLU A 171 -14.24 -1.83 6.22
N LYS A 172 -13.56 -0.79 6.72
CA LYS A 172 -12.11 -0.77 6.80
C LYS A 172 -11.74 -0.94 8.26
N SER A 173 -10.92 -1.93 8.56
CA SER A 173 -10.17 -1.94 9.80
C SER A 173 -9.10 -0.84 9.70
N PRO A 174 -9.21 0.31 10.40
CA PRO A 174 -8.11 1.25 10.38
C PRO A 174 -6.93 0.65 11.15
N ARG A 175 -5.72 1.06 10.77
CA ARG A 175 -4.52 0.88 11.61
C ARG A 175 -4.79 1.49 12.98
N ASP A 176 -4.35 0.83 14.07
CA ASP A 176 -4.68 1.29 15.42
C ASP A 176 -4.34 2.78 15.57
N ARG A 177 -5.37 3.59 15.83
CA ARG A 177 -5.17 4.97 16.21
C ARG A 177 -4.79 4.97 17.69
N GLY A 178 -3.74 5.71 18.04
CA GLY A 178 -3.48 5.98 19.45
C GLY A 178 -4.73 6.62 20.06
N THR A 179 -5.14 6.15 21.23
CA THR A 179 -6.27 6.67 21.97
C THR A 179 -6.10 8.17 22.23
N GLU A 180 -7.22 8.90 22.29
CA GLU A 180 -7.23 10.31 22.68
C GLU A 180 -7.07 10.48 24.20
N ASP A 181 -7.17 9.37 24.95
CA ASP A 181 -7.00 9.32 26.39
C ASP A 181 -5.56 9.58 26.81
N ASP A 182 -5.41 10.78 27.35
CA ASP A 182 -4.41 11.21 28.32
C ASP A 182 -2.98 10.69 28.10
N VAL A 183 -2.23 11.41 27.24
CA VAL A 183 -0.76 11.38 27.12
C VAL A 183 -0.04 11.70 28.45
N SER A 184 -0.80 11.91 29.53
CA SER A 184 -0.33 12.29 30.86
C SER A 184 0.38 11.17 31.63
N ARG A 185 0.10 9.88 31.35
CA ARG A 185 0.67 8.79 32.18
C ARG A 185 2.09 8.37 31.79
N THR A 186 2.39 8.18 30.51
CA THR A 186 3.70 7.63 30.08
C THR A 186 4.86 8.63 30.10
N ASN A 187 4.62 9.90 30.47
CA ASN A 187 5.64 10.96 30.43
C ASN A 187 5.74 11.80 31.71
N ALA A 188 5.09 11.38 32.80
CA ALA A 188 5.04 12.13 34.05
C ALA A 188 6.44 12.27 34.71
N HIS A 189 7.23 11.19 34.70
CA HIS A 189 8.56 11.15 35.31
C HIS A 189 9.54 12.14 34.65
N TYR A 190 9.65 12.10 33.32
CA TYR A 190 10.53 13.02 32.58
C TYR A 190 10.06 14.47 32.70
N ARG A 191 8.75 14.70 32.75
CA ARG A 191 8.17 16.04 32.88
C ARG A 191 8.49 16.71 34.22
N TRP A 192 8.58 15.94 35.31
CA TRP A 192 9.07 16.45 36.59
C TRP A 192 10.56 16.82 36.53
N MET A 193 11.38 15.96 35.91
CA MET A 193 12.83 16.16 35.78
C MET A 193 13.21 17.40 34.94
N VAL A 194 12.46 17.69 33.88
CA VAL A 194 12.74 18.84 32.96
C VAL A 194 11.76 20.01 33.12
N GLN A 195 10.94 20.03 34.17
CA GLN A 195 9.95 21.10 34.43
C GLN A 195 9.03 21.43 33.22
N GLY A 196 8.59 20.40 32.49
CA GLY A 196 7.78 20.56 31.27
C GLY A 196 6.32 20.96 31.55
N ARG A 197 5.74 21.83 30.71
CA ARG A 197 4.32 22.28 30.80
C ARG A 197 3.35 21.30 30.12
N LEU A 198 2.06 21.32 30.50
CA LEU A 198 0.99 20.56 29.84
C LEU A 198 0.84 20.98 28.36
N ALA A 199 0.70 20.01 27.47
CA ALA A 199 0.62 20.25 26.04
C ALA A 199 -0.74 20.82 25.62
N GLY A 200 -0.75 22.02 25.05
CA GLY A 200 -1.83 22.46 24.17
C GLY A 200 -1.68 21.87 22.76
N ARG A 201 -2.78 21.70 22.03
CA ARG A 201 -2.77 21.27 20.62
C ARG A 201 -1.85 22.21 19.81
N PRO A 202 -0.81 21.72 19.13
CA PRO A 202 0.00 22.58 18.28
C PRO A 202 -0.89 23.15 17.17
N LYS A 203 -0.90 24.49 17.03
CA LYS A 203 -1.50 25.14 15.87
C LYS A 203 -0.64 24.80 14.66
N SER A 204 -0.99 23.75 13.92
CA SER A 204 -0.34 23.44 12.66
C SER A 204 -0.61 24.60 11.71
N LYS A 205 0.42 25.41 11.42
CA LYS A 205 0.40 26.19 10.18
C LYS A 205 0.27 25.20 9.04
N ALA A 206 -0.55 25.53 8.04
CA ALA A 206 -0.66 24.72 6.83
C ALA A 206 0.76 24.39 6.34
N PRO A 207 1.04 23.14 5.96
CA PRO A 207 2.34 22.81 5.40
C PRO A 207 2.59 23.77 4.23
N PRO A 208 3.80 24.36 4.11
CA PRO A 208 4.13 25.14 2.93
C PRO A 208 3.82 24.26 1.71
N THR A 209 3.11 24.85 0.75
CA THR A 209 2.81 24.22 -0.53
C THR A 209 4.10 23.59 -1.05
N ARG A 210 3.97 22.42 -1.66
CA ARG A 210 5.05 21.57 -2.21
C ARG A 210 5.73 22.27 -3.39
N GLU A 211 6.23 23.47 -3.19
CA GLU A 211 7.05 24.23 -4.12
C GLU A 211 8.46 23.66 -3.99
N GLU A 212 8.87 23.05 -5.11
CA GLU A 212 10.19 22.57 -5.49
C GLU A 212 11.20 22.36 -4.35
N ARG A 213 11.22 21.15 -3.80
CA ARG A 213 12.43 20.63 -3.17
C ARG A 213 13.50 20.53 -4.26
N LEU A 214 14.36 21.55 -4.35
CA LEU A 214 15.53 21.52 -5.21
C LEU A 214 16.45 20.40 -4.73
N SER A 215 16.57 19.34 -5.52
CA SER A 215 17.54 18.27 -5.29
C SER A 215 18.92 18.76 -5.72
N VAL A 216 19.59 19.52 -4.85
CA VAL A 216 20.93 20.05 -5.11
C VAL A 216 21.97 19.00 -4.71
N ASN A 217 22.92 18.71 -5.60
CA ASN A 217 24.07 17.86 -5.30
C ASN A 217 25.00 18.55 -4.27
N ARG A 218 25.71 17.80 -3.43
CA ARG A 218 26.58 18.30 -2.36
C ARG A 218 27.59 19.35 -2.83
N ALA A 219 28.18 19.15 -4.01
CA ALA A 219 29.12 20.11 -4.60
C ALA A 219 28.45 21.44 -4.96
N ALA A 220 27.28 21.39 -5.60
CA ALA A 220 26.52 22.60 -5.94
C ALA A 220 26.01 23.35 -4.70
N ALA A 221 25.69 22.64 -3.61
CA ALA A 221 25.32 23.26 -2.34
C ALA A 221 26.51 24.00 -1.69
N ALA A 222 27.73 23.47 -1.80
CA ALA A 222 28.94 24.13 -1.30
C ALA A 222 29.24 25.42 -2.09
N ASP A 223 29.08 25.40 -3.41
CA ASP A 223 29.26 26.59 -4.25
C ASP A 223 28.20 27.66 -3.98
N MET A 224 26.94 27.27 -3.76
CA MET A 224 25.88 28.18 -3.36
C MET A 224 26.18 28.85 -2.02
N LEU A 225 26.70 28.08 -1.05
CA LEU A 225 27.15 28.63 0.24
C LEU A 225 28.30 29.61 0.05
N ALA A 226 29.34 29.25 -0.71
CA ALA A 226 30.48 30.13 -0.94
C ALA A 226 30.07 31.46 -1.60
N ARG A 227 29.16 31.42 -2.57
CA ARG A 227 28.58 32.63 -3.20
C ARG A 227 27.77 33.45 -2.21
N ALA A 228 26.98 32.81 -1.35
CA ALA A 228 26.22 33.51 -0.32
C ALA A 228 27.14 34.22 0.68
N TYR A 229 28.19 33.55 1.15
CA TYR A 229 29.20 34.13 2.03
C TYR A 229 29.94 35.31 1.38
N ALA A 230 30.32 35.20 0.12
CA ALA A 230 30.97 36.29 -0.62
C ALA A 230 30.05 37.51 -0.82
N ASN A 231 28.74 37.29 -0.93
CA ASN A 231 27.74 38.35 -1.12
C ASN A 231 27.26 38.99 0.20
N THR A 232 27.63 38.44 1.36
CA THR A 232 27.24 38.99 2.68
C THR A 232 28.45 39.65 3.38
N PRO A 233 28.62 40.98 3.27
CA PRO A 233 29.78 41.69 3.83
C PRO A 233 29.79 41.74 5.36
N THR A 234 28.64 41.59 6.02
CA THR A 234 28.53 41.46 7.48
C THR A 234 27.76 40.19 7.82
N LEU A 235 28.45 39.23 8.41
CA LEU A 235 27.82 38.02 8.94
C LEU A 235 27.11 38.38 10.26
N PRO A 236 25.88 37.88 10.49
CA PRO A 236 25.20 38.10 11.75
C PRO A 236 26.02 37.49 12.90
N GLU A 237 25.97 38.13 14.06
CA GLU A 237 26.64 37.62 15.26
C GLU A 237 26.13 36.22 15.60
N ILE A 238 27.05 35.26 15.68
CA ILE A 238 26.73 33.89 16.05
C ILE A 238 26.52 33.86 17.57
N THR A 239 25.26 33.87 18.01
CA THR A 239 24.93 33.66 19.41
C THR A 239 25.12 32.19 19.77
N ARG A 240 26.20 31.86 20.48
CA ARG A 240 26.43 30.50 20.98
C ARG A 240 25.52 30.26 22.19
N CYS A 241 24.46 29.50 22.00
CA CYS A 241 23.60 29.07 23.10
C CYS A 241 24.39 28.19 24.08
N PRO A 242 24.12 28.25 25.40
CA PRO A 242 24.72 27.36 26.37
C PRO A 242 24.37 25.89 26.07
N ASP A 243 25.24 24.97 26.48
CA ASP A 243 25.01 23.53 26.32
C ASP A 243 23.70 23.11 27.00
N GLY A 244 22.79 22.54 26.21
CA GLY A 244 21.43 22.21 26.61
C GLY A 244 20.52 21.93 25.41
N PHE A 245 19.24 21.64 25.66
CA PHE A 245 18.30 21.48 24.55
C PHE A 245 18.14 22.82 23.81
N PRO A 246 18.18 22.82 22.45
CA PRO A 246 18.16 24.05 21.64
C PRO A 246 16.88 24.90 21.82
N TYR A 247 15.86 24.26 22.38
CA TYR A 247 14.61 24.82 22.83
C TYR A 247 14.17 23.91 23.99
N GLY A 248 13.55 24.43 25.04
CA GLY A 248 12.83 23.61 26.01
C GLY A 248 11.41 23.38 25.50
N PRO A 249 11.17 22.43 24.58
CA PRO A 249 9.83 22.25 24.04
C PRO A 249 8.91 21.92 25.21
N THR A 250 7.70 22.47 25.15
CA THR A 250 6.59 22.09 26.04
C THR A 250 6.43 20.56 26.14
N ASN A 251 6.90 19.82 25.15
CA ASN A 251 6.90 18.37 25.12
C ASN A 251 8.27 17.83 24.68
N LEU A 252 9.01 17.22 25.61
CA LEU A 252 10.30 16.56 25.36
C LEU A 252 10.16 15.48 24.27
N GLY A 253 9.00 14.81 24.20
CA GLY A 253 8.64 13.83 23.17
C GLY A 253 8.57 14.38 21.74
N GLN A 254 8.53 15.70 21.54
CA GLN A 254 8.66 16.30 20.20
C GLN A 254 10.09 16.18 19.65
N LEU A 255 11.07 15.97 20.51
CA LEU A 255 12.47 15.73 20.11
C LEU A 255 12.69 14.28 19.64
N PHE A 256 11.73 13.38 19.92
CA PHE A 256 11.81 11.94 19.65
C PHE A 256 10.71 11.49 18.67
N THR A 257 10.73 12.04 17.45
CA THR A 257 9.77 11.72 16.38
C THR A 257 9.72 10.23 16.03
N GLY A 258 10.82 9.50 16.18
CA GLY A 258 10.88 8.04 15.93
C GLY A 258 10.06 7.19 16.90
N GLY A 259 9.70 7.71 18.07
CA GLY A 259 8.91 6.99 19.09
C GLY A 259 7.41 7.30 19.06
N ARG A 260 6.92 8.11 18.11
CA ARG A 260 5.50 8.51 18.07
C ARG A 260 4.73 7.82 16.95
N LYS A 261 3.60 7.21 17.34
CA LYS A 261 2.53 6.89 16.40
C LYS A 261 1.81 8.19 15.99
N GLY A 262 1.93 8.61 14.73
CA GLY A 262 1.29 9.84 14.24
C GLY A 262 -0.24 9.71 14.25
N LYS A 263 -0.98 10.84 14.33
CA LYS A 263 -2.46 10.85 14.31
C LYS A 263 -3.08 10.22 13.04
N LYS A 264 -2.29 10.07 11.97
CA LYS A 264 -2.66 9.38 10.72
C LYS A 264 -2.11 7.95 10.61
N GLY A 265 -1.41 7.44 11.63
CA GLY A 265 -0.73 6.14 11.57
C GLY A 265 0.45 6.07 10.58
N GLU A 266 0.92 7.22 10.08
CA GLU A 266 2.01 7.32 9.09
C GLU A 266 3.42 7.33 9.72
N SER A 267 3.50 7.58 11.02
CA SER A 267 4.74 7.52 11.82
C SER A 267 4.47 6.54 12.95
N GLY A 268 5.44 5.71 13.32
CA GLY A 268 5.32 4.62 14.31
C GLY A 268 5.94 3.33 13.77
N SER A 269 6.52 2.52 14.66
CA SER A 269 6.97 1.17 14.33
C SER A 269 5.83 0.36 13.70
N GLN A 270 6.18 -0.50 12.74
CA GLN A 270 5.26 -1.47 12.15
C GLN A 270 4.59 -2.27 13.27
N ALA A 271 3.28 -2.50 13.18
CA ALA A 271 2.57 -3.22 14.22
C ALA A 271 3.17 -4.62 14.37
N TRP A 272 3.22 -5.18 15.58
CA TRP A 272 3.81 -6.50 15.79
C TRP A 272 3.12 -7.58 14.94
N GLN A 273 1.81 -7.46 14.69
CA GLN A 273 1.07 -8.34 13.77
C GLN A 273 1.56 -8.19 12.32
N ASP A 274 1.84 -6.98 11.86
CA ASP A 274 2.37 -6.73 10.52
C ASP A 274 3.79 -7.29 10.38
N ILE A 275 4.62 -7.14 11.42
CA ILE A 275 5.98 -7.72 11.48
C ILE A 275 5.91 -9.26 11.46
N PHE A 276 5.00 -9.86 12.24
CA PHE A 276 4.83 -11.31 12.27
C PHE A 276 4.33 -11.85 10.93
N THR A 277 3.36 -11.16 10.31
CA THR A 277 2.84 -11.52 8.98
C THR A 277 3.94 -11.39 7.92
N GLU A 278 4.76 -10.34 7.97
CA GLU A 278 5.93 -10.21 7.09
C GLU A 278 6.96 -11.30 7.33
N LYS A 279 7.22 -11.67 8.59
CA LYS A 279 8.12 -12.77 8.95
C LYS A 279 7.60 -14.09 8.40
N GLU A 280 6.31 -14.40 8.57
CA GLU A 280 5.70 -15.61 8.03
C GLU A 280 5.74 -15.64 6.49
N ASN A 281 5.45 -14.51 5.85
CA ASN A 281 5.59 -14.37 4.39
C ASN A 281 7.05 -14.57 3.94
N ARG A 282 8.03 -14.11 4.73
CA ARG A 282 9.45 -14.32 4.46
C ARG A 282 9.85 -15.79 4.63
N ASP A 283 9.41 -16.42 5.71
CA ASP A 283 9.74 -17.82 6.01
C ASP A 283 9.09 -18.77 4.99
N THR A 284 7.85 -18.51 4.60
CA THR A 284 7.17 -19.26 3.53
C THR A 284 7.85 -19.08 2.18
N PHE A 285 8.27 -17.86 1.85
CA PHE A 285 9.02 -17.57 0.63
C PHE A 285 10.40 -18.25 0.62
N ASN A 286 11.13 -18.22 1.73
CA ASN A 286 12.44 -18.88 1.85
C ASN A 286 12.31 -20.41 1.74
N ARG A 287 11.31 -21.02 2.40
CA ARG A 287 11.03 -22.46 2.25
C ARG A 287 10.67 -22.84 0.82
N ALA A 288 9.92 -21.98 0.13
CA ALA A 288 9.62 -22.19 -1.28
C ALA A 288 10.89 -22.13 -2.13
N LEU A 289 11.80 -21.18 -1.88
CA LEU A 289 13.09 -21.11 -2.58
C LEU A 289 14.00 -22.32 -2.29
N GLU A 290 14.03 -22.82 -1.05
CA GLU A 290 14.78 -24.03 -0.68
C GLU A 290 14.21 -25.30 -1.32
N ALA A 291 12.88 -25.36 -1.51
CA ALA A 291 12.22 -26.48 -2.18
C ALA A 291 12.34 -26.43 -3.71
N MET A 292 12.68 -25.27 -4.28
CA MET A 292 12.93 -25.13 -5.71
C MET A 292 14.28 -25.74 -6.10
N ALA A 293 14.40 -26.19 -7.35
CA ALA A 293 15.69 -26.60 -7.87
C ALA A 293 16.60 -25.37 -8.13
N ASP A 294 17.88 -25.45 -7.74
CA ASP A 294 18.86 -24.35 -7.89
C ASP A 294 18.91 -23.76 -9.30
N LYS A 295 18.78 -24.63 -10.32
CA LYS A 295 18.78 -24.23 -11.74
C LYS A 295 17.60 -23.32 -12.12
N HIS A 296 16.48 -23.45 -11.42
CA HIS A 296 15.28 -22.62 -11.61
C HIS A 296 15.35 -21.34 -10.77
N VAL A 297 15.92 -21.40 -9.57
CA VAL A 297 16.21 -20.21 -8.76
C VAL A 297 17.19 -19.29 -9.51
N PHE A 298 18.30 -19.82 -10.02
CA PHE A 298 19.28 -19.07 -10.82
C PHE A 298 18.65 -18.46 -12.08
N ALA A 299 17.75 -19.21 -12.72
CA ALA A 299 17.02 -18.72 -13.88
C ALA A 299 16.11 -17.52 -13.55
N LEU A 300 15.43 -17.55 -12.41
CA LEU A 300 14.57 -16.45 -11.97
C LEU A 300 15.38 -15.23 -11.54
N THR A 301 16.52 -15.42 -10.86
CA THR A 301 17.42 -14.32 -10.49
C THR A 301 18.05 -13.67 -11.71
N GLU A 302 18.51 -14.46 -12.68
CA GLU A 302 19.04 -13.96 -13.95
C GLU A 302 17.95 -13.19 -14.73
N ALA A 303 16.72 -13.70 -14.73
CA ALA A 303 15.58 -13.06 -15.39
C ALA A 303 15.23 -11.68 -14.83
N LEU A 304 15.48 -11.41 -13.54
CA LEU A 304 15.29 -10.08 -12.95
C LEU A 304 16.25 -9.04 -13.56
N SER A 305 17.45 -9.47 -13.94
CA SER A 305 18.49 -8.62 -14.53
C SER A 305 18.47 -8.57 -16.06
N ALA A 306 17.87 -9.58 -16.69
CA ALA A 306 17.82 -9.73 -18.14
C ALA A 306 16.92 -8.66 -18.78
N ARG A 307 17.40 -8.06 -19.88
CA ARG A 307 16.62 -7.08 -20.65
C ARG A 307 15.70 -7.73 -21.69
N SER A 308 15.94 -9.01 -22.02
CA SER A 308 15.17 -9.74 -23.03
C SER A 308 15.23 -11.26 -22.82
N LEU A 309 14.24 -11.98 -23.37
CA LEU A 309 14.22 -13.45 -23.39
C LEU A 309 15.39 -14.06 -24.18
N ALA A 310 15.89 -13.33 -25.19
CA ALA A 310 17.05 -13.76 -25.97
C ALA A 310 18.29 -13.84 -25.08
N GLN A 311 18.51 -12.83 -24.23
CA GLN A 311 19.63 -12.79 -23.29
C GLN A 311 19.62 -13.97 -22.32
N LEU A 312 18.43 -14.36 -21.83
CA LEU A 312 18.26 -15.51 -20.95
C LEU A 312 18.62 -16.84 -21.64
N GLY A 313 18.25 -16.99 -22.92
CA GLY A 313 18.62 -18.17 -23.71
C GLY A 313 20.09 -18.17 -24.14
N GLU A 314 20.65 -17.01 -24.44
CA GLU A 314 22.06 -16.82 -24.82
C GLU A 314 23.01 -17.12 -23.66
N ALA A 315 22.63 -16.80 -22.42
CA ALA A 315 23.37 -17.17 -21.23
C ALA A 315 23.57 -18.69 -21.09
N ARG A 316 22.66 -19.50 -21.67
CA ARG A 316 22.78 -20.97 -21.75
C ARG A 316 23.38 -21.48 -23.06
N GLY A 317 23.91 -20.59 -23.90
CA GLY A 317 24.61 -20.93 -25.15
C GLY A 317 23.70 -21.11 -26.37
N TYR A 318 22.40 -20.82 -26.26
CA TYR A 318 21.50 -20.83 -27.42
C TYR A 318 21.66 -19.55 -28.24
N LYS A 319 21.41 -19.61 -29.56
CA LYS A 319 21.57 -18.45 -30.47
C LYS A 319 20.28 -18.15 -31.24
N GLY A 320 20.05 -16.86 -31.50
CA GLY A 320 18.98 -16.38 -32.36
C GLY A 320 17.58 -16.78 -31.86
N ARG A 321 16.72 -17.23 -32.77
CA ARG A 321 15.33 -17.58 -32.43
C ARG A 321 15.23 -18.69 -31.38
N HIS A 322 16.16 -19.64 -31.40
CA HIS A 322 16.20 -20.71 -30.41
C HIS A 322 16.53 -20.22 -29.00
N ALA A 323 17.28 -19.11 -28.87
CA ALA A 323 17.52 -18.50 -27.57
C ALA A 323 16.23 -17.94 -26.96
N ILE A 324 15.38 -17.30 -27.78
CA ILE A 324 14.09 -16.76 -27.33
C ILE A 324 13.16 -17.89 -26.88
N ASP A 325 13.07 -18.97 -27.66
CA ASP A 325 12.20 -20.11 -27.34
C ASP A 325 12.71 -20.87 -26.10
N ALA A 326 14.04 -21.05 -25.98
CA ALA A 326 14.67 -21.66 -24.81
C ALA A 326 14.45 -20.81 -23.55
N GLY A 327 14.65 -19.49 -23.65
CA GLY A 327 14.42 -18.56 -22.55
C GLY A 327 12.96 -18.57 -22.08
N ARG A 328 12.01 -18.59 -23.01
CA ARG A 328 10.58 -18.71 -22.68
C ARG A 328 10.28 -20.02 -21.96
N ARG A 329 10.71 -21.17 -22.50
CA ARG A 329 10.44 -22.49 -21.89
C ARG A 329 11.03 -22.59 -20.48
N LEU A 330 12.21 -22.04 -20.30
CA LEU A 330 12.92 -22.01 -19.03
C LEU A 330 12.16 -21.19 -17.98
N LEU A 331 11.62 -20.03 -18.34
CA LEU A 331 10.81 -19.22 -17.42
C LEU A 331 9.50 -19.90 -17.04
N VAL A 332 8.82 -20.54 -18.00
CA VAL A 332 7.60 -21.29 -17.72
C VAL A 332 7.91 -22.44 -16.76
N ALA A 333 8.94 -23.24 -17.05
CA ALA A 333 9.35 -24.33 -16.16
C ALA A 333 9.76 -23.85 -14.76
N ALA A 334 10.44 -22.71 -14.65
CA ALA A 334 10.81 -22.12 -13.37
C ALA A 334 9.57 -21.59 -12.61
N ASN A 335 8.57 -21.06 -13.32
CA ASN A 335 7.31 -20.62 -12.72
C ASN A 335 6.48 -21.80 -12.20
N ASP A 336 6.38 -22.88 -12.97
CA ASP A 336 5.67 -24.09 -12.55
C ASP A 336 6.34 -24.70 -11.30
N ASN A 337 7.67 -24.82 -11.31
CA ASN A 337 8.43 -25.30 -10.15
C ASN A 337 8.25 -24.40 -8.91
N TYR A 338 8.17 -23.08 -9.09
CA TYR A 338 7.90 -22.15 -7.99
C TYR A 338 6.48 -22.33 -7.42
N LEU A 339 5.48 -22.54 -8.26
CA LEU A 339 4.10 -22.78 -7.80
C LEU A 339 3.99 -24.09 -7.02
N ASP A 340 4.61 -25.17 -7.52
CA ASP A 340 4.69 -26.46 -6.83
C ASP A 340 5.42 -26.33 -5.49
N ALA A 341 6.52 -25.57 -5.45
CA ALA A 341 7.29 -25.32 -4.24
C ALA A 341 6.50 -24.49 -3.21
N MET A 342 5.72 -23.50 -3.66
CA MET A 342 4.83 -22.71 -2.79
C MET A 342 3.70 -23.56 -2.20
N GLU A 343 3.13 -24.48 -2.98
CA GLU A 343 2.11 -25.41 -2.49
C GLU A 343 2.70 -26.40 -1.47
N ALA A 344 3.89 -26.93 -1.74
CA ALA A 344 4.63 -27.77 -0.81
C ALA A 344 4.97 -27.03 0.50
N ALA A 345 5.41 -25.77 0.41
CA ALA A 345 5.72 -24.94 1.57
C ALA A 345 4.50 -24.63 2.44
N ARG A 346 3.31 -24.45 1.84
CA ARG A 346 2.04 -24.30 2.57
C ARG A 346 1.68 -25.57 3.33
N HIS A 347 1.74 -26.73 2.67
CA HIS A 347 1.46 -28.02 3.33
C HIS A 347 2.46 -28.35 4.45
N ALA A 348 3.71 -27.91 4.34
CA ALA A 348 4.70 -28.06 5.40
C ALA A 348 4.42 -27.15 6.61
N ALA A 349 3.75 -26.01 6.43
CA ALA A 349 3.39 -25.08 7.51
C ALA A 349 2.11 -25.50 8.26
N GLU A 350 1.26 -26.32 7.66
CA GLU A 350 0.01 -26.83 8.27
C GLU A 350 0.19 -28.09 9.15
N ARG A 351 1.40 -28.66 9.21
CA ARG A 351 1.74 -29.84 10.02
C ARG A 351 2.37 -29.48 11.36
#